data_AF-A0A920LIM8-F1
#
_entry.id   AF-A0A920LIM8-F1
#
_cell.length_a   1.000
_cell.length_b   1.000
_cell.length_c   1.000
_cell.angle_alpha   90.00
_cell.angle_beta   90.00
_cell.angle_gamma   90.00
#
_symmetry.space_group_name_H-M   'P 1'
#
loop_
_entity.id
_entity.type
_entity.pdbx_description
1 polymer ?
#
loop_
_entity_poly.entity_id
_entity_poly.type
_entity_poly.pdbx_seq_one_letter_code
_entity_poly.pdbx_strand_id
1 'polypeptide(L)' 'MSEKNYFDILMSPVVTEKSSMLSESNKVVFKVSLKSSKQEIKKVLRLCLR' A
#
# COMPACT_ATOMS: atom_id res chain seq x y z
N MET A 1 11.03 -11.73 -9.41
CA MET A 1 10.71 -10.79 -8.32
C MET A 1 10.86 -11.55 -7.03
N SER A 2 12.01 -11.42 -6.38
CA SER A 2 12.30 -11.96 -5.06
C SER A 2 11.44 -11.26 -3.99
N GLU A 3 10.94 -12.00 -2.99
CA GLU A 3 10.08 -11.50 -1.90
C GLU A 3 10.62 -10.25 -1.17
N LYS A 4 11.95 -10.06 -1.20
CA LYS A 4 12.64 -8.91 -0.61
C LYS A 4 12.15 -7.55 -1.13
N ASN A 5 11.55 -7.48 -2.32
CA ASN A 5 11.14 -6.21 -2.92
C ASN A 5 9.77 -5.71 -2.42
N TYR A 6 8.98 -6.51 -1.69
CA TYR A 6 7.63 -6.10 -1.28
C TYR A 6 7.63 -5.06 -0.17
N PHE A 7 8.53 -5.21 0.80
CA PHE A 7 8.72 -4.26 1.89
C PHE A 7 9.31 -2.93 1.41
N ASP A 8 10.03 -2.94 0.29
CA ASP A 8 10.50 -1.71 -0.35
C ASP A 8 9.37 -0.93 -1.04
N ILE A 9 8.30 -1.61 -1.46
CA ILE A 9 7.16 -1.00 -2.17
C ILE A 9 6.12 -0.44 -1.17
N LEU A 10 5.70 -1.24 -0.19
CA LEU A 10 4.74 -0.84 0.85
C LEU A 10 5.49 -0.59 2.17
N MET A 11 5.64 0.67 2.56
CA MET A 11 6.41 1.03 3.77
C MET A 11 5.55 0.95 5.03
N SER A 12 4.41 1.66 5.06
CA SER A 12 3.53 1.71 6.22
C SER A 12 2.11 2.19 5.85
N PRO A 13 1.05 1.78 6.57
CA PRO A 13 -0.24 2.44 6.48
C PRO A 13 -0.14 3.86 7.04
N VAL A 14 -0.93 4.78 6.48
CA VAL A 14 -1.05 6.14 7.01
C VAL A 14 -2.31 6.19 7.86
N VAL A 15 -2.15 6.51 9.15
CA VAL A 15 -3.26 6.62 10.11
C VAL A 15 -3.37 8.07 10.54
N THR A 16 -4.31 8.78 9.92
CA THR A 16 -4.73 10.16 10.20
C THR A 16 -6.25 10.25 10.10
N GLU A 17 -6.86 11.31 10.62
CA GLU A 17 -8.30 11.57 10.55
C GLU A 17 -8.80 11.48 9.10
N LYS A 18 -8.03 12.04 8.17
CA LYS A 18 -8.33 11.97 6.73
C LYS A 18 -8.30 10.53 6.19
N SER A 19 -7.34 9.71 6.63
CA SER A 19 -7.29 8.30 6.23
C SER A 19 -8.45 7.50 6.81
N SER A 20 -8.89 7.82 8.03
CA SER A 20 -10.05 7.19 8.68
C SER A 20 -11.34 7.54 7.94
N MET A 21 -11.54 8.81 7.55
CA MET A 21 -12.67 9.21 6.71
C MET A 21 -12.69 8.49 5.35
N LEU A 22 -11.52 8.26 4.75
CA LEU A 22 -11.41 7.50 3.50
C LEU A 22 -11.70 6.01 3.70
N SER A 23 -11.40 5.47 4.88
CA SER A 23 -11.70 4.08 5.23
C SER A 23 -13.20 3.79 5.25
N GLU A 24 -14.02 4.75 5.69
CA GLU A 24 -15.49 4.65 5.61
C GLU A 24 -15.98 4.52 4.16
N SER A 25 -15.23 5.08 3.21
CA SER A 25 -15.48 4.96 1.76
C SER A 25 -14.79 3.75 1.12
N ASN A 26 -14.39 2.74 1.89
CA ASN A 26 -13.65 1.56 1.45
C ASN A 26 -12.31 1.87 0.77
N LYS A 27 -11.64 2.96 1.17
CA LYS A 27 -10.32 3.35 0.66
C LYS A 27 -9.28 3.30 1.78
N VAL A 28 -8.16 2.66 1.51
CA VAL A 28 -7.03 2.58 2.47
C VAL A 28 -5.84 3.35 1.90
N VAL A 29 -5.13 4.06 2.78
CA VAL A 29 -4.00 4.92 2.41
C VAL A 29 -2.69 4.32 2.93
N PHE A 30 -1.72 4.17 2.04
CA PHE A 30 -0.40 3.64 2.34
C PHE A 30 0.70 4.60 1.91
N LYS A 31 1.79 4.62 2.66
CA LYS A 31 3.06 5.22 2.26
C LYS A 31 3.83 4.21 1.42
N VAL A 32 4.20 4.62 0.22
CA VAL A 32 4.87 3.77 -0.77
C VAL A 32 6.16 4.41 -1.25
N SER A 33 7.08 3.59 -1.78
CA SER A 33 8.30 4.09 -2.40
C SER A 33 7.99 4.83 -3.70
N LEU A 34 8.66 5.97 -3.91
CA LEU A 34 8.51 6.83 -5.11
C LEU A 34 8.89 6.11 -6.41
N LYS A 35 9.73 5.08 -6.35
CA LYS A 35 10.16 4.30 -7.52
C LYS A 35 9.14 3.24 -7.95
N SER A 36 8.06 3.06 -7.20
CA SER A 36 7.09 1.99 -7.42
C SER A 36 6.04 2.36 -8.46
N SER A 37 5.66 1.41 -9.32
CA SER A 37 4.57 1.58 -10.27
C SER A 37 3.21 1.17 -9.69
N LYS A 38 2.11 1.77 -10.19
CA LYS A 38 0.73 1.42 -9.79
C LYS A 38 0.40 -0.07 -9.97
N GLN A 39 0.96 -0.70 -11.01
CA GLN A 39 0.77 -2.13 -11.28
C GLN A 39 1.44 -3.01 -10.22
N GLU A 40 2.63 -2.62 -9.78
CA GLU A 40 3.39 -3.31 -8.75
C GLU A 40 2.67 -3.21 -7.40
N ILE A 41 2.27 -1.99 -7.00
CA ILE A 41 1.53 -1.76 -5.75
C ILE A 41 0.26 -2.61 -5.69
N LYS A 42 -0.50 -2.69 -6.78
CA LYS A 42 -1.71 -3.54 -6.87
C LYS A 42 -1.37 -5.02 -6.68
N LYS A 43 -0.25 -5.49 -7.25
CA LYS A 43 0.22 -6.87 -7.09
C LYS A 43 0.64 -7.15 -5.65
N VAL A 44 1.39 -6.23 -5.02
CA VAL A 44 1.82 -6.37 -3.62
C VAL A 44 0.62 -6.38 -2.69
N LEU A 45 -0.31 -5.44 -2.83
CA LEU A 45 -1.53 -5.38 -2.00
C LEU A 45 -2.35 -6.68 -2.13
N ARG A 46 -2.52 -7.20 -3.34
CA ARG A 46 -3.23 -8.47 -3.56
C ARG A 46 -2.54 -9.66 -2.92
N LEU A 47 -1.21 -9.67 -2.85
CA LEU A 47 -0.44 -10.76 -2.28
C LEU A 47 -0.35 -10.68 -0.76
N CYS A 48 -0.21 -9.48 -0.21
CA CYS A 48 -0.07 -9.23 1.23
C CYS A 48 -1.41 -9.29 1.98
N LEU A 49 -2.51 -8.90 1.32
CA LEU A 49 -3.88 -8.98 1.87
C LEU A 49 -4.58 -10.30 1.51
N ARG A 50 -3.82 -11.32 1.08
CA ARG A 50 -4.32 -12.68 0.89
C ARG A 50 -4.06 -13.48 2.15
#